data_AF-A0A844HQ46-F1
#
_entry.id   AF-A0A844HQ46-F1
#
_cell.length_a   1.000
_cell.length_b   1.000
_cell.length_c   1.000
_cell.angle_alpha   90.00
_cell.angle_beta   90.00
_cell.angle_gamma   90.00
#
_symmetry.space_group_name_H-M   'P 1'
#
loop_
_entity.id
_entity.type
_entity.pdbx_description
1 polymer ?
#
loop_
_entity_poly.entity_id
_entity_poly.type
_entity_poly.pdbx_seq_one_letter_code
_entity_poly.pdbx_strand_id
1 'polypeptide(L)' 'MIRFSLPTILPEAPPAFATIALSKYQSAQGPVLRTYRDGRVVIDTGRGALTGRPLGAGRVVSPIWSPLFLGM' A
#
# COMPACT_ATOMS: atom_id res chain seq x y z
N MET A 1 -10.74 41.68 5.02
CA MET A 1 -9.76 40.73 4.45
C MET A 1 -10.26 39.33 4.76
N ILE A 2 -10.91 38.66 3.81
CA ILE A 2 -11.57 37.36 4.05
C ILE A 2 -10.51 36.26 3.82
N ARG A 3 -10.27 35.41 4.83
CA ARG A 3 -9.38 34.25 4.72
C ARG A 3 -10.23 33.02 4.40
N PHE A 4 -9.96 32.40 3.26
CA PHE A 4 -10.53 31.12 2.89
C PHE A 4 -9.66 30.01 3.47
N SER A 5 -10.19 29.26 4.43
CA SER A 5 -9.59 28.02 4.90
C SER A 5 -10.10 26.89 4.01
N LEU A 6 -9.31 26.44 3.04
CA LEU A 6 -9.63 25.22 2.31
C LEU A 6 -9.41 24.04 3.28
N PRO A 7 -10.43 23.18 3.54
CA PRO A 7 -10.17 21.95 4.27
C PRO A 7 -9.22 21.11 3.42
N THR A 8 -8.01 20.87 3.92
CA THR A 8 -7.08 19.91 3.34
C THR A 8 -7.66 18.52 3.55
N ILE A 9 -8.55 18.10 2.65
CA ILE A 9 -8.90 16.70 2.48
C ILE A 9 -7.69 16.07 1.80
N LEU A 10 -6.77 15.53 2.59
CA LEU A 10 -5.73 14.65 2.06
C LEU A 10 -6.47 13.50 1.37
N PRO A 11 -6.26 13.25 0.06
CA PRO A 11 -6.82 12.07 -0.56
C PRO A 11 -6.33 10.87 0.24
N GLU A 12 -7.27 10.06 0.73
CA GLU A 12 -6.94 8.75 1.29
C GLU A 12 -6.09 8.04 0.22
N ALA A 13 -4.85 7.70 0.56
CA ALA A 13 -3.96 7.07 -0.40
C ALA A 13 -4.69 5.85 -0.99
N PRO A 14 -4.70 5.66 -2.32
CA PRO A 14 -5.37 4.52 -2.90
C PRO A 14 -4.87 3.25 -2.20
N PRO A 15 -5.75 2.31 -1.83
CA PRO A 15 -5.37 1.13 -1.08
C PRO A 15 -4.26 0.41 -1.84
N ALA A 16 -3.13 0.19 -1.18
CA ALA A 16 -2.02 -0.53 -1.79
C ALA A 16 -2.48 -1.95 -2.12
N PHE A 17 -2.21 -2.45 -3.33
CA PHE A 17 -2.50 -3.84 -3.69
C PHE A 17 -1.28 -4.70 -3.43
N ALA A 18 -1.51 -5.94 -2.99
CA ALA A 18 -0.46 -6.93 -2.84
C ALA A 18 -0.90 -8.28 -3.39
N THR A 19 0.09 -9.01 -3.89
CA THR A 19 -0.08 -10.39 -4.34
C THR A 19 0.68 -11.30 -3.39
N ILE A 20 0.06 -12.36 -2.89
CA ILE A 20 0.64 -13.32 -1.94
C ILE A 20 0.69 -14.69 -2.61
N ALA A 21 1.85 -15.33 -2.61
CA ALA A 21 1.97 -16.73 -3.05
C ALA A 21 1.26 -17.65 -2.04
N LEU A 22 0.40 -18.52 -2.57
CA LEU A 22 -0.24 -19.62 -1.83
C LEU A 22 0.55 -20.93 -2.02
N SER A 23 1.08 -21.13 -3.23
CA SER A 23 1.91 -22.28 -3.60
C SER A 23 2.81 -21.91 -4.79
N LYS A 24 3.55 -22.88 -5.33
CA LYS A 24 4.44 -22.67 -6.48
C LYS A 24 3.75 -22.08 -7.71
N TYR A 25 2.47 -22.37 -7.91
CA TYR A 25 1.69 -21.98 -9.09
C TYR A 25 0.38 -21.27 -8.74
N GLN A 26 0.20 -20.89 -7.48
CA GLN A 26 -1.01 -20.21 -7.04
C GLN A 26 -0.66 -19.00 -6.21
N SER A 27 -1.37 -17.91 -6.46
CA SER A 27 -1.29 -16.67 -5.72
C SER A 27 -2.68 -16.06 -5.58
N ALA A 28 -2.86 -15.26 -4.54
CA ALA A 28 -4.02 -14.39 -4.40
C ALA A 28 -3.57 -12.93 -4.46
N GLN A 29 -4.40 -12.08 -5.06
CA GLN A 29 -4.17 -10.65 -5.14
C GLN A 29 -5.35 -9.90 -4.52
N GLY A 30 -5.06 -8.80 -3.85
CA GLY A 30 -6.09 -8.00 -3.21
C GLY A 30 -5.58 -6.69 -2.62
N PRO A 31 -6.50 -5.78 -2.24
CA PRO A 31 -6.15 -4.59 -1.49
C PRO A 31 -5.59 -4.96 -0.11
N VAL A 32 -4.55 -4.27 0.32
CA VAL A 32 -3.89 -4.43 1.62
C VAL A 32 -4.75 -3.77 2.69
N LEU A 33 -5.26 -4.59 3.60
CA LEU A 33 -5.99 -4.16 4.78
C LEU A 33 -5.06 -3.76 5.92
N ARG A 34 -3.90 -4.43 6.04
CA ARG A 34 -2.94 -4.20 7.13
C ARG A 34 -1.53 -4.64 6.73
N THR A 35 -0.53 -3.87 7.14
CA THR A 35 0.88 -4.27 7.06
C THR A 35 1.44 -4.53 8.46
N TYR A 36 2.12 -5.66 8.63
CA TYR A 36 2.84 -6.01 9.85
C TYR A 36 4.28 -5.53 9.80
N ARG A 37 4.87 -5.30 10.97
CA ARG A 37 6.27 -4.85 11.10
C ARG A 37 7.28 -5.85 10.55
N ASP A 38 6.91 -7.13 10.44
CA ASP A 38 7.73 -8.19 9.87
C ASP A 38 7.64 -8.28 8.33
N GLY A 39 6.95 -7.34 7.70
CA GLY A 39 6.77 -7.25 6.25
C GLY A 39 5.66 -8.15 5.70
N ARG A 40 4.92 -8.86 6.54
CA ARG A 40 3.69 -9.53 6.10
C ARG A 40 2.59 -8.50 5.87
N VAL A 41 1.67 -8.82 4.97
CA VAL A 41 0.47 -8.03 4.70
C VAL A 41 -0.77 -8.90 4.83
N VAL A 42 -1.87 -8.28 5.21
CA VAL A 42 -3.21 -8.84 5.13
C VAL A 42 -3.87 -8.23 3.90
N ILE A 43 -4.33 -9.06 2.97
CA ILE A 43 -5.11 -8.64 1.80
C ILE A 43 -6.55 -9.13 1.90
N ASP A 44 -7.48 -8.39 1.32
CA ASP A 44 -8.82 -8.91 1.03
C ASP A 44 -8.83 -9.65 -0.31
N THR A 45 -9.25 -10.91 -0.33
CA THR A 45 -9.34 -11.71 -1.56
C THR A 45 -10.75 -11.74 -2.17
N GLY A 46 -11.70 -11.00 -1.57
CA GLY A 46 -13.13 -11.06 -1.90
C GLY A 46 -13.85 -12.31 -1.34
N ARG A 47 -13.09 -13.32 -0.90
CA ARG A 47 -13.59 -14.51 -0.17
C ARG A 47 -13.21 -14.51 1.30
N GLY A 48 -12.46 -13.50 1.74
CA GLY A 48 -11.91 -13.39 3.09
C GLY A 48 -10.52 -12.77 3.09
N ALA A 49 -10.01 -12.55 4.30
CA ALA A 49 -8.69 -11.99 4.53
C ALA A 49 -7.61 -13.07 4.42
N LEU A 50 -6.54 -12.77 3.67
CA LEU A 50 -5.38 -13.63 3.53
C LEU A 50 -4.13 -12.91 4.07
N THR A 51 -3.34 -13.59 4.89
CA THR A 51 -2.08 -13.06 5.41
C THR A 51 -0.89 -13.75 4.78
N GLY A 52 0.15 -13.01 4.45
CA GLY A 52 1.39 -13.58 3.92
C GLY A 52 2.41 -12.53 3.54
N ARG A 53 3.51 -12.98 2.92
CA ARG A 53 4.52 -12.05 2.39
C ARG A 53 4.13 -11.62 0.97
N PRO A 54 4.11 -10.32 0.69
CA PRO A 54 3.84 -9.83 -0.65
C PRO A 54 4.95 -10.26 -1.63
N LEU A 55 4.54 -10.88 -2.74
CA LEU A 55 5.37 -11.10 -3.91
C LEU A 55 5.75 -9.75 -4.49
N GLY A 56 7.05 -9.53 -4.72
CA GLY A 56 7.52 -8.28 -5.32
C GLY A 56 7.65 -7.10 -4.36
N ALA A 57 7.54 -7.28 -3.03
CA ALA A 57 7.94 -6.25 -2.05
C ALA A 57 9.47 -6.04 -1.97
N GLY A 58 10.14 -6.23 -3.10
CA GLY A 58 11.51 -5.79 -3.32
C GLY A 58 11.48 -4.34 -3.77
N ARG A 59 12.02 -3.48 -2.91
CA ARG A 59 12.38 -2.08 -3.18
C ARG A 59 11.16 -1.16 -3.37
N VAL A 60 10.95 -0.30 -2.38
CA VAL A 60 10.36 1.02 -2.64
C VAL A 60 11.28 1.69 -3.65
N VAL A 61 11.00 1.53 -4.94
CA VAL A 61 11.64 2.31 -5.98
C VAL A 61 10.97 3.66 -5.88
N SER A 62 11.57 4.57 -5.10
CA SER A 62 11.22 5.98 -5.20
C SER A 62 11.44 6.38 -6.66
N PRO A 63 10.39 6.80 -7.38
CA PRO A 63 10.58 7.31 -8.73
C PRO A 63 11.62 8.43 -8.70
N ILE A 64 12.50 8.50 -9.70
CA ILE A 64 13.56 9.54 -9.80
C ILE A 64 12.96 10.96 -9.79
N TRP A 65 11.68 11.09 -10.17
CA TRP A 65 10.91 12.32 -10.18
C TRP A 65 10.19 12.63 -8.86
N SER A 66 10.29 11.79 -7.83
CA SER A 66 9.77 12.14 -6.51
C SER A 66 10.58 13.30 -5.91
N PRO A 67 9.95 14.41 -5.53
CA PRO A 67 10.67 15.51 -4.90
C PRO A 67 11.25 15.00 -3.57
N LEU A 68 12.58 14.98 -3.47
CA LEU A 68 13.33 14.57 -2.27
C LEU A 68 13.18 15.57 -1.10
N PHE A 69 12.30 16.57 -1.22
CA PHE A 69 12.14 17.68 -0.30
C PHE A 69 10.76 17.64 0.38
N LEU A 70 10.61 16.72 1.32
CA LEU A 70 9.61 16.82 2.37
C LEU A 70 10.38 16.90 3.69
N GLY A 71 10.91 18.09 4.00
CA GLY A 71 11.53 18.40 5.30
C GLY A 71 12.93 19.05 5.24
N MET A 72 13.02 20.29 4.76
CA MET A 72 13.81 21.34 5.41
C MET A 72 12.96 22.60 5.49
#